data_AF-A0A4Z0QXZ4-F1
#
_entry.id   AF-A0A4Z0QXZ4-F1
#
_cell.length_a   1.000
_cell.length_b   1.000
_cell.length_c   1.000
_cell.angle_alpha   90.00
_cell.angle_beta   90.00
_cell.angle_gamma   90.00
#
_symmetry.space_group_name_H-M   'P 1'
#
loop_
_entity.id
_entity.type
_entity.pdbx_description
1 polymer ?
#
loop_
_entity_poly.entity_id
_entity_poly.type
_entity_poly.pdbx_seq_one_letter_code
_entity_poly.pdbx_strand_id
1 'polypeptide(L)' 'MMAQDILCQYLEVRFGAESQVLQKSVRAINDLEVLSRIPNRIFVVTHLDEATALIQDGLVSQ' A
#
# COMPACT_ATOMS: atom_id res chain seq x y z
N MET A 1 -12.74 -11.00 -1.92
CA MET A 1 -11.30 -10.63 -1.91
C MET A 1 -11.25 -9.19 -1.43
N MET A 2 -10.53 -8.89 -0.34
CA MET A 2 -10.49 -7.54 0.23
C MET A 2 -9.47 -6.67 -0.52
N ALA A 3 -9.65 -5.35 -0.51
CA ALA A 3 -8.73 -4.41 -1.18
C ALA A 3 -7.30 -4.52 -0.62
N GLN A 4 -7.15 -4.78 0.68
CA GLN A 4 -5.84 -4.97 1.30
C GLN A 4 -5.11 -6.20 0.74
N ASP A 5 -5.82 -7.29 0.44
CA ASP A 5 -5.21 -8.53 -0.07
C ASP A 5 -4.60 -8.31 -1.45
N ILE A 6 -5.31 -7.60 -2.32
CA ILE A 6 -4.84 -7.26 -3.67
C ILE A 6 -3.59 -6.37 -3.60
N LEU A 7 -3.61 -5.36 -2.72
CA LEU A 7 -2.46 -4.49 -2.49
C LEU A 7 -1.26 -5.25 -1.93
N CYS A 8 -1.46 -6.15 -0.97
CA CYS A 8 -0.37 -6.97 -0.42
C CYS A 8 0.27 -7.84 -1.50
N GLN A 9 -0.56 -8.50 -2.30
CA GLN A 9 -0.09 -9.39 -3.36
C GLN A 9 0.66 -8.61 -4.46
N TYR A 10 0.17 -7.41 -4.80
CA TYR A 10 0.87 -6.51 -5.73
C TYR A 10 2.25 -6.10 -5.22
N LEU A 11 2.33 -5.69 -3.95
CA LEU A 11 3.58 -5.28 -3.32
C LEU A 11 4.58 -6.44 -3.26
N GLU A 12 4.11 -7.66 -2.99
CA GLU A 12 4.94 -8.87 -2.98
C GLU A 12 5.50 -9.21 -4.36
N VAL A 13 4.69 -9.13 -5.41
CA VAL A 13 5.14 -9.35 -6.79
C VAL A 13 6.14 -8.29 -7.23
N ARG A 14 5.95 -7.02 -6.83
CA ARG A 14 6.77 -5.91 -7.31
C ARG A 14 8.08 -5.71 -6.55
N PHE A 15 8.05 -5.87 -5.23
CA PHE A 15 9.19 -5.56 -4.34
C PHE A 15 9.68 -6.77 -3.54
N GLY A 16 9.04 -7.93 -3.67
CA GLY A 16 9.46 -9.15 -2.99
C GLY A 16 9.38 -9.03 -1.45
N ALA A 17 10.31 -9.69 -0.77
CA ALA A 17 10.32 -9.79 0.69
C ALA A 17 10.44 -8.42 1.41
N GLU A 18 11.04 -7.42 0.76
CA GLU A 18 11.18 -6.06 1.32
C GLU A 18 9.81 -5.40 1.55
N SER A 19 8.79 -5.79 0.78
CA SER A 19 7.44 -5.27 0.96
C SER A 19 6.73 -5.73 2.23
N GLN A 20 7.21 -6.75 2.94
CA GLN A 20 6.47 -7.32 4.08
C GLN A 20 6.15 -6.31 5.18
N VAL A 21 7.04 -5.35 5.43
CA VAL A 21 6.80 -4.26 6.39
C VAL A 21 5.63 -3.40 5.91
N LEU A 22 5.62 -3.05 4.63
CA LEU A 22 4.58 -2.24 4.01
C LEU A 22 3.23 -2.97 3.95
N GLN A 23 3.25 -4.28 3.69
CA GLN A 23 2.04 -5.12 3.72
C GLN A 23 1.38 -5.13 5.10
N LYS A 24 2.16 -5.15 6.19
CA LYS A 24 1.62 -5.03 7.56
C LYS A 24 0.94 -3.67 7.77
N SER A 25 1.54 -2.59 7.27
CA SER A 25 0.93 -1.26 7.31
C SER A 25 -0.38 -1.24 6.53
N VAL A 26 -0.42 -1.78 5.31
CA VAL A 26 -1.66 -1.86 4.49
C VAL A 26 -2.76 -2.66 5.20
N ARG A 27 -2.42 -3.79 5.84
CA ARG A 27 -3.39 -4.59 6.61
C ARG A 27 -3.94 -3.87 7.84
N ALA A 28 -3.18 -2.92 8.40
CA ALA A 28 -3.64 -2.12 9.53
C ALA A 28 -4.60 -0.99 9.10
N ILE A 29 -4.72 -0.71 7.80
CA ILE A 29 -5.65 0.28 7.26
C ILE A 29 -7.05 -0.34 7.22
N ASN A 30 -7.91 0.13 8.11
CA ASN A 30 -9.34 -0.20 8.11
C ASN A 30 -10.20 0.86 7.40
N ASP A 31 -9.57 1.95 6.95
CA ASP A 31 -10.23 3.03 6.23
C ASP A 31 -10.34 2.69 4.73
N LEU A 32 -11.57 2.46 4.28
CA LEU A 32 -11.89 2.16 2.89
C LEU A 32 -11.58 3.34 1.95
N GLU A 33 -11.68 4.59 2.42
CA GLU A 33 -11.38 5.76 1.61
C GLU A 33 -9.88 5.83 1.32
N VAL A 34 -9.04 5.58 2.33
CA VAL A 34 -7.59 5.48 2.18
C VAL A 34 -7.23 4.33 1.24
N LEU A 35 -7.83 3.16 1.44
CA LEU A 35 -7.62 1.99 0.57
C LEU A 35 -8.08 2.20 -0.87
N SER A 36 -9.04 3.09 -1.14
CA SER A 36 -9.48 3.41 -2.50
C SER A 36 -8.49 4.30 -3.26
N ARG A 37 -7.70 5.11 -2.54
CA ARG A 37 -6.74 6.06 -3.12
C ARG A 37 -5.39 5.41 -3.43
N ILE A 38 -4.99 4.41 -2.64
CA ILE A 38 -3.70 3.71 -2.80
C ILE A 38 -3.57 3.02 -4.18
N PRO A 39 -4.53 2.18 -4.65
CA PRO A 39 -4.41 1.47 -5.93
C PRO A 39 -4.23 2.42 -7.11
N ASN A 40 -4.92 3.57 -7.11
CA ASN A 40 -4.82 4.53 -8.22
C ASN A 40 -3.43 5.15 -8.36
N ARG A 41 -2.66 5.21 -7.27
CA ARG A 41 -1.31 5.79 -7.28
C ARG A 41 -0.20 4.75 -7.22
N ILE A 42 -0.44 3.56 -6.65
CA ILE A 42 0.55 2.49 -6.47
C ILE A 42 1.19 2.04 -7.80
N PHE A 43 0.46 2.15 -8.92
CA PHE A 43 0.98 1.79 -10.25
C PHE A 43 2.08 2.74 -10.74
N VAL A 44 2.03 4.02 -10.34
CA VAL A 44 2.97 5.06 -10.76
C VAL A 44 4.29 4.96 -10.01
N VAL A 45 4.27 4.32 -8.84
CA VAL A 45 5.39 4.25 -7.92
C VAL A 45 6.43 3.24 -8.39
N THR A 46 7.68 3.65 -8.55
CA THR A 46 8.77 2.76 -9.02
C THR A 46 9.59 2.14 -7.89
N HIS A 47 9.58 2.74 -6.71
CA HIS A 47 10.40 2.35 -5.59
C HIS A 47 9.58 2.09 -4.33
N LEU A 48 10.07 1.16 -3.48
CA LEU A 48 9.40 0.79 -2.24
C LEU A 48 9.27 1.98 -1.28
N ASP A 49 10.28 2.85 -1.26
CA ASP A 49 10.29 4.06 -0.42
C ASP A 49 9.17 5.02 -0.80
N GLU A 50 8.95 5.24 -2.09
CA GLU A 50 7.86 6.06 -2.58
C GLU A 50 6.48 5.42 -2.25
N ALA A 51 6.39 4.08 -2.29
CA ALA A 51 5.15 3.37 -1.97
C ALA A 51 4.84 3.48 -0.47
N THR A 52 5.89 3.43 0.34
CA THR A 52 5.84 3.65 1.78
C THR A 52 5.41 5.07 2.10
N ALA A 53 6.02 6.08 1.47
CA ALA A 53 5.63 7.47 1.63
C ALA A 53 4.16 7.69 1.24
N LEU A 54 3.69 7.06 0.17
CA LEU A 54 2.31 7.17 -0.29
C LEU A 54 1.30 6.57 0.70
N ILE A 55 1.61 5.39 1.24
CA ILE A 55 0.77 4.73 2.24
C ILE A 55 0.76 5.53 3.55
N GLN A 56 1.90 6.11 3.94
CA GLN A 56 1.99 6.97 5.12
C GLN A 56 1.26 8.30 4.93
N ASP A 57 1.37 8.96 3.78
CA ASP A 57 0.66 10.19 3.43
C ASP A 57 -0.87 10.02 3.50
N GLY A 58 -1.36 8.87 3.02
CA GLY A 58 -2.77 8.48 3.12
C GLY A 58 -3.25 8.24 4.57
N LEU A 59 -2.35 7.92 5.50
CA LEU A 59 -2.67 7.73 6.93
C LEU A 59 -2.58 9.04 7.74
N VAL A 60 -1.73 9.97 7.33
CA VAL A 60 -1.50 11.25 8.02
C VAL A 60 -2.56 12.30 7.66
N SER A 61 -3.18 12.20 6.49
CA SER A 61 -4.17 13.18 6.01
C SER A 61 -5.58 13.02 6.61
N GLN A 62 -5.72 12.47 7.83
CA GLN A 62 -6.99 12.42 8.57
C GLN A 62 -7.21 13.66 9.44
#